data_AF-A0A6L8VJL6-F1
#
_entry.id   AF-A0A6L8VJL6-F1
#
_cell.length_a   1.000
_cell.length_b   1.000
_cell.length_c   1.000
_cell.angle_alpha   90.00
_cell.angle_beta   90.00
_cell.angle_gamma   90.00
#
_symmetry.space_group_name_H-M   'P 1'
#
loop_
_entity.id
_entity.type
_entity.pdbx_description
1 polymer ?
#
loop_
_entity_poly.entity_id
_entity_poly.type
_entity_poly.pdbx_seq_one_letter_code
_entity_poly.pdbx_strand_id
1 'polypeptide(L)'
;MKTSQTATVFAALGLVVAAATLAMTAPAESFSYRLAPPSEAVQRSAEAPSLDNLAVLDLVTAYGDDQAYDEPYCDVRVTVTEKLSNDFEENRVSAPQERDGVFVELWASDRLGTWTMLATRTDGIACVIETGRDWAGETGLDALAAG
;
A
#
# COMPACT_ATOMS: atom_id res chain seq x y z
N MET A 1 24.46 -51.26 -69.94
CA MET A 1 23.58 -50.43 -70.78
C MET A 1 23.95 -48.97 -70.58
N LYS A 2 23.94 -48.20 -71.67
CA LYS A 2 24.53 -46.86 -71.86
C LYS A 2 23.42 -45.88 -72.19
N THR A 3 23.59 -44.60 -71.79
CA THR A 3 22.92 -43.33 -72.20
C THR A 3 22.33 -42.60 -70.98
N SER A 4 22.07 -41.29 -70.96
CA SER A 4 22.58 -40.06 -71.57
C SER A 4 21.65 -38.94 -71.02
N GLN A 5 22.15 -37.71 -70.99
CA GLN A 5 21.55 -36.43 -70.57
C GLN A 5 20.03 -36.24 -70.80
N THR A 6 19.40 -35.34 -70.02
CA THR A 6 18.65 -34.19 -70.57
C THR A 6 18.21 -33.21 -69.47
N ALA A 7 18.49 -31.92 -69.71
CA ALA A 7 17.97 -30.80 -68.95
C ALA A 7 16.49 -30.53 -69.32
N THR A 8 15.72 -29.92 -68.42
CA THR A 8 14.47 -29.26 -68.81
C THR A 8 14.36 -27.94 -68.08
N VAL A 9 14.43 -26.88 -68.89
CA VAL A 9 14.27 -25.47 -68.54
C VAL A 9 12.79 -25.23 -68.24
N PHE A 10 12.49 -24.69 -67.06
CA PHE A 10 11.14 -24.28 -66.69
C PHE A 10 10.81 -22.94 -67.33
N ALA A 11 9.90 -22.96 -68.31
CA ALA A 11 9.18 -21.79 -68.78
C ALA A 11 7.69 -21.99 -68.49
N ALA A 12 7.13 -21.20 -67.58
CA ALA A 12 5.68 -20.96 -67.53
C ALA A 12 5.37 -19.69 -66.72
N LEU A 13 5.06 -18.64 -67.48
CA LEU A 13 4.01 -17.64 -67.25
C LEU A 13 3.67 -17.25 -65.81
N GLY A 14 3.98 -16.00 -65.45
CA GLY A 14 3.23 -15.30 -64.42
C GLY A 14 1.85 -14.86 -64.90
N LEU A 15 0.90 -14.67 -63.98
CA LEU A 15 -0.02 -13.53 -63.97
C LEU A 15 -0.73 -13.37 -62.61
N VAL A 16 -0.35 -12.28 -61.93
CA VAL A 16 -1.15 -11.34 -61.14
C VAL A 16 -2.19 -11.90 -60.15
N VAL A 17 -1.84 -11.86 -58.85
CA VAL A 17 -2.82 -11.76 -57.76
C VAL A 17 -2.84 -10.31 -57.30
N ALA A 18 -3.89 -9.56 -57.66
CA ALA A 18 -4.13 -8.24 -57.11
C ALA A 18 -4.64 -8.40 -55.67
N ALA A 19 -3.75 -8.26 -54.69
CA ALA A 19 -4.14 -8.20 -53.28
C ALA A 19 -4.75 -6.82 -52.99
N ALA A 20 -6.08 -6.73 -52.98
CA ALA A 20 -6.77 -5.57 -52.45
C ALA A 20 -6.65 -5.58 -50.92
N THR A 21 -5.67 -4.85 -50.37
CA THR A 21 -5.54 -4.63 -48.93
C THR A 21 -6.62 -3.64 -48.48
N LEU A 22 -7.74 -4.12 -47.93
CA LEU A 22 -8.64 -3.27 -47.16
C LEU A 22 -7.90 -2.85 -45.88
N ALA A 23 -7.41 -1.62 -45.84
CA ALA A 23 -6.92 -1.01 -44.61
C ALA A 23 -8.12 -0.72 -43.70
N MET A 24 -8.25 -1.50 -42.62
CA MET A 24 -9.20 -1.20 -41.55
C MET A 24 -8.65 -0.03 -40.72
N THR A 25 -9.03 1.20 -41.07
CA THR A 25 -8.75 2.38 -40.24
C THR A 25 -9.86 2.50 -39.19
N ALA A 26 -9.70 1.84 -38.05
CA ALA A 26 -10.53 2.14 -36.89
C ALA A 26 -10.13 3.54 -36.35
N PRO A 27 -11.07 4.48 -36.14
CA PRO A 27 -10.75 5.73 -35.48
C PRO A 27 -10.34 5.44 -34.03
N ALA A 28 -9.18 5.94 -33.62
CA ALA A 28 -8.81 5.96 -32.21
C ALA A 28 -9.71 6.97 -31.50
N GLU A 29 -10.81 6.51 -30.90
CA GLU A 29 -11.61 7.35 -30.02
C GLU A 29 -10.79 7.64 -28.76
N SER A 30 -10.40 8.90 -28.61
CA SER A 30 -9.72 9.38 -27.42
C SER A 30 -10.70 9.42 -26.26
N PHE A 31 -10.71 8.36 -25.47
CA PHE A 31 -11.48 8.30 -24.24
C PHE A 31 -10.83 9.23 -23.20
N SER A 32 -11.40 10.42 -23.02
CA SER A 32 -10.95 11.33 -21.96
C SER A 32 -11.65 10.95 -20.66
N TYR A 33 -10.90 10.34 -19.74
CA TYR A 33 -11.39 10.13 -18.38
C TYR A 33 -11.42 11.50 -17.68
N ARG A 34 -12.62 12.05 -17.49
CA ARG A 34 -12.81 13.18 -16.58
C ARG A 34 -12.86 12.62 -15.16
N LEU A 35 -11.81 12.85 -14.39
CA LEU A 35 -11.84 12.65 -12.94
C LEU A 35 -12.94 13.56 -12.37
N ALA A 36 -14.00 12.97 -11.84
CA ALA A 36 -14.96 13.71 -11.04
C ALA A 36 -14.26 14.17 -9.76
N PRO A 37 -14.48 15.41 -9.30
CA PRO A 37 -14.01 15.81 -7.98
C PRO A 37 -14.64 14.88 -6.92
N PRO A 38 -13.92 14.53 -5.85
CA PRO A 38 -14.47 13.72 -4.77
C PRO A 38 -15.72 14.41 -4.22
N SER A 39 -16.74 13.63 -3.90
CA SER A 39 -17.96 14.15 -3.29
C SER A 39 -17.64 14.88 -1.98
N GLU A 40 -18.50 15.80 -1.55
CA GLU A 40 -18.33 16.52 -0.28
C GLU A 40 -18.21 15.56 0.92
N ALA A 41 -18.83 14.38 0.83
CA ALA A 41 -18.68 13.32 1.83
C ALA A 41 -17.25 12.76 1.86
N VAL A 42 -16.62 12.56 0.70
CA VAL A 42 -15.23 12.09 0.60
C VAL A 42 -14.24 13.19 1.03
N GLN A 43 -14.54 14.46 0.73
CA GLN A 43 -13.70 15.58 1.15
C GLN A 43 -13.70 15.74 2.68
N ARG A 44 -14.83 15.54 3.34
CA ARG A 44 -14.94 15.59 4.81
C ARG A 44 -14.22 14.43 5.52
N SER A 45 -13.98 13.32 4.82
CA SER A 45 -13.11 12.23 5.30
C SER A 45 -11.63 12.46 5.01
N ALA A 46 -11.26 13.48 4.23
CA ALA A 46 -9.87 13.75 3.84
C ALA A 46 -9.16 14.73 4.78
N GLU A 47 -9.86 15.31 5.76
CA GLU A 47 -9.19 15.89 6.93
C GLU A 47 -8.57 14.73 7.70
N ALA A 48 -7.23 14.68 7.70
CA ALA A 48 -6.48 13.67 8.44
C ALA A 48 -7.01 13.62 9.88
N PRO A 49 -7.23 12.41 10.46
CA PRO A 49 -7.65 12.31 11.84
C PRO A 49 -6.61 13.01 12.72
N SER A 50 -6.96 14.15 13.33
CA SER A 50 -6.13 14.71 14.40
C SER A 50 -6.19 13.77 15.60
N LEU A 51 -5.07 13.61 16.30
CA LEU A 51 -5.01 12.82 17.54
C LEU A 51 -5.90 13.37 18.67
N ASP A 52 -6.52 14.54 18.46
CA ASP A 52 -7.49 15.16 19.37
C ASP A 52 -8.84 14.41 19.45
N ASN A 53 -9.06 13.38 18.61
CA ASN A 53 -10.26 12.55 18.68
C ASN A 53 -9.95 11.06 18.50
N LEU A 54 -9.13 10.53 19.42
CA LEU A 54 -8.89 9.09 19.53
C LEU A 54 -10.11 8.31 20.08
N ALA A 55 -11.24 8.95 20.35
CA ALA A 55 -12.47 8.27 20.80
C ALA A 55 -13.02 7.27 19.77
N VAL A 56 -12.59 7.36 18.50
CA VAL A 56 -12.87 6.32 17.49
C VAL A 56 -12.34 4.95 17.94
N LEU A 57 -11.26 4.90 18.73
CA LEU A 57 -10.70 3.66 19.25
C LEU A 57 -11.66 2.93 20.20
N ASP A 58 -12.60 3.62 20.85
CA ASP A 58 -13.60 2.98 21.73
C ASP A 58 -14.65 2.18 20.94
N LEU A 59 -14.81 2.48 19.66
CA LEU A 59 -15.72 1.75 18.77
C LEU A 59 -15.11 0.45 18.25
N VAL A 60 -13.78 0.30 18.35
CA VAL A 60 -13.09 -0.93 17.96
C VAL A 60 -13.41 -2.02 18.98
N THR A 61 -14.19 -3.01 18.56
CA THR A 61 -14.62 -4.12 19.42
C THR A 61 -14.00 -5.46 19.05
N ALA A 62 -13.57 -5.62 17.78
CA ALA A 62 -12.78 -6.75 17.33
C ALA A 62 -11.28 -6.46 17.53
N TYR A 63 -10.53 -7.44 18.03
CA TYR A 63 -9.07 -7.40 18.21
C TYR A 63 -8.51 -8.84 18.09
N GLY A 64 -7.22 -8.97 17.84
CA GLY A 64 -6.57 -10.27 17.65
C GLY A 64 -7.12 -11.03 16.44
N ASP A 65 -7.37 -12.33 16.61
CA ASP A 65 -7.80 -13.23 15.52
C ASP A 65 -9.18 -12.88 14.92
N ASP A 66 -9.98 -12.08 15.63
CA ASP A 66 -11.34 -11.70 15.20
C ASP A 66 -11.36 -10.48 14.26
N GLN A 67 -10.21 -9.82 14.00
CA GLN A 67 -10.16 -8.65 13.12
C GLN A 67 -10.18 -9.01 11.63
N ALA A 68 -10.86 -8.15 10.87
CA ALA A 68 -10.77 -8.14 9.42
C ALA A 68 -9.44 -7.49 8.97
N TYR A 69 -8.93 -7.92 7.81
CA TYR A 69 -7.64 -7.45 7.29
C TYR A 69 -7.62 -5.98 6.82
N ASP A 70 -8.80 -5.36 6.69
CA ASP A 70 -8.97 -3.97 6.26
C ASP A 70 -9.14 -2.98 7.42
N GLU A 71 -9.03 -3.46 8.66
CA GLU A 71 -9.07 -2.63 9.87
C GLU A 71 -7.65 -2.41 10.45
N PRO A 72 -7.42 -1.33 11.21
CA PRO A 72 -6.17 -1.15 11.95
C PRO A 72 -5.95 -2.32 12.92
N TYR A 73 -4.75 -2.90 12.90
CA TYR A 73 -4.42 -4.03 13.76
C TYR A 73 -4.47 -3.62 15.24
N CYS A 74 -5.32 -4.29 16.00
CA CYS A 74 -5.46 -4.15 17.44
C CYS A 74 -5.36 -5.52 18.13
N ASP A 75 -4.71 -5.57 19.29
CA ASP A 75 -4.61 -6.77 20.12
C ASP A 75 -4.38 -6.39 21.59
N VAL A 76 -4.29 -7.37 22.48
CA VAL A 76 -3.77 -7.13 23.83
C VAL A 76 -2.36 -6.56 23.72
N ARG A 77 -2.09 -5.48 24.48
CA ARG A 77 -0.86 -4.70 24.32
C ARG A 77 0.42 -5.54 24.33
N VAL A 78 0.50 -6.55 25.20
CA VAL A 78 1.67 -7.43 25.29
C VAL A 78 1.96 -8.11 23.94
N THR A 79 0.94 -8.66 23.28
CA THR A 79 1.06 -9.32 21.98
C THR A 79 1.58 -8.35 20.91
N VAL A 80 1.02 -7.14 20.85
CA VAL A 80 1.46 -6.13 19.88
C VAL A 80 2.92 -5.76 20.12
N THR A 81 3.29 -5.45 21.37
CA THR A 81 4.66 -5.03 21.70
C THR A 81 5.69 -6.14 21.53
N GLU A 82 5.32 -7.40 21.77
CA GLU A 82 6.18 -8.55 21.49
C GLU A 82 6.42 -8.72 19.99
N LYS A 83 5.40 -8.54 19.15
CA LYS A 83 5.57 -8.54 17.69
C LYS A 83 6.49 -7.41 17.23
N LEU A 84 6.28 -6.18 17.72
CA LEU A 84 7.15 -5.05 17.39
C LEU A 84 8.61 -5.33 17.77
N SER A 85 8.85 -5.86 18.97
CA SER A 85 10.19 -6.18 19.44
C SER A 85 10.83 -7.33 18.67
N ASN A 86 10.10 -8.41 18.41
CA ASN A 86 10.68 -9.66 17.88
C ASN A 86 10.75 -9.66 16.36
N ASP A 87 9.73 -9.15 15.68
CA ASP A 87 9.59 -9.27 14.23
C ASP A 87 10.13 -8.01 13.51
N PHE A 88 10.06 -6.85 14.16
CA PHE A 88 10.47 -5.56 13.59
C PHE A 88 11.69 -4.95 14.28
N GLU A 89 12.19 -5.57 15.35
CA GLU A 89 13.27 -5.01 16.18
C GLU A 89 12.99 -3.57 16.63
N GLU A 90 11.71 -3.26 16.80
CA GLU A 90 11.28 -1.96 17.28
C GLU A 90 11.26 -1.96 18.80
N ASN A 91 11.93 -0.98 19.39
CA ASN A 91 11.95 -0.75 20.83
C ASN A 91 11.23 0.54 21.16
N ARG A 92 10.60 0.60 22.35
CA ARG A 92 9.90 1.80 22.79
C ARG A 92 10.89 2.97 22.93
N VAL A 93 10.61 4.06 22.22
CA VAL A 93 11.52 5.21 22.13
C VAL A 93 11.45 6.09 23.38
N SER A 94 10.26 6.27 23.94
CA SER A 94 10.04 7.17 25.09
C SER A 94 8.97 6.63 26.05
N ALA A 95 8.75 7.32 27.17
CA ALA A 95 7.64 6.97 28.06
C ALA A 95 6.28 7.19 27.34
N PRO A 96 5.27 6.33 27.58
CA PRO A 96 3.94 6.54 27.02
C PRO A 96 3.38 7.92 27.42
N GLN A 97 2.70 8.57 26.49
CA GLN A 97 2.03 9.84 26.72
C GLN A 97 0.52 9.60 26.83
N GLU A 98 -0.09 10.09 27.91
CA GLU A 98 -1.55 10.04 28.06
C GLU A 98 -2.19 11.19 27.27
N ARG A 99 -3.23 10.85 26.50
CA ARG A 99 -4.04 11.76 25.68
C ARG A 99 -5.48 11.25 25.69
N ASP A 100 -6.41 12.06 26.17
CA ASP A 100 -7.85 11.76 26.15
C ASP A 100 -8.22 10.35 26.65
N GLY A 101 -7.56 9.87 27.71
CA GLY A 101 -7.84 8.55 28.29
C GLY A 101 -7.19 7.37 27.56
N VAL A 102 -6.34 7.60 26.55
CA VAL A 102 -5.51 6.57 25.94
C VAL A 102 -4.02 6.87 26.12
N PHE A 103 -3.19 5.82 26.13
CA PHE A 103 -1.74 5.93 26.18
C PHE A 103 -1.14 5.76 24.80
N VAL A 104 -0.49 6.81 24.30
CA VAL A 104 0.22 6.82 23.03
C VAL A 104 1.68 6.46 23.23
N GLU A 105 2.19 5.54 22.43
CA GLU A 105 3.57 5.06 22.49
C GLU A 105 4.21 5.09 21.11
N LEU A 106 5.48 5.50 21.04
CA LEU A 106 6.30 5.40 19.84
C LEU A 106 7.32 4.29 20.00
N TRP A 107 7.39 3.43 18.99
CA TRP A 107 8.31 2.31 18.86
C TRP A 107 9.11 2.48 17.57
N ALA A 108 10.40 2.16 17.59
CA ALA A 108 11.24 2.33 16.42
C ALA A 108 12.43 1.38 16.39
N SER A 109 12.92 1.10 15.18
CA SER A 109 14.08 0.27 14.91
C SER A 109 15.17 1.11 14.25
N ASP A 110 16.27 1.36 14.96
CA ASP A 110 17.44 2.01 14.37
C ASP A 110 18.09 1.15 13.29
N ARG A 111 17.96 -0.19 13.37
CA ARG A 111 18.52 -1.12 12.39
C ARG A 111 17.70 -1.16 11.11
N LEU A 112 16.38 -1.20 11.22
CA LEU A 112 15.48 -1.30 10.06
C LEU A 112 15.04 0.07 9.52
N GLY A 113 15.22 1.14 10.29
CA GLY A 113 14.76 2.48 9.95
C GLY A 113 13.23 2.59 9.95
N THR A 114 12.53 1.75 10.71
CA THR A 114 11.06 1.73 10.82
C THR A 114 10.60 2.32 12.13
N TRP A 115 9.34 2.75 12.16
CA TRP A 115 8.68 3.18 13.39
C TRP A 115 7.18 2.86 13.36
N THR A 116 6.62 2.69 14.55
CA THR A 116 5.21 2.40 14.79
C THR A 116 4.69 3.24 15.96
N MET A 117 3.52 3.85 15.80
CA MET A 117 2.77 4.46 16.91
C MET A 117 1.62 3.56 17.34
N LEU A 118 1.53 3.34 18.64
CA LEU A 118 0.43 2.62 19.28
C LEU A 118 -0.43 3.59 20.09
N ALA A 119 -1.74 3.35 20.11
CA ALA A 119 -2.64 3.89 21.11
C ALA A 119 -3.22 2.75 21.95
N THR A 120 -3.03 2.81 23.27
CA THR A 120 -3.51 1.82 24.22
C THR A 120 -4.66 2.38 25.03
N ARG A 121 -5.80 1.70 24.97
CA ARG A 121 -6.99 2.00 25.76
C ARG A 121 -6.84 1.57 27.22
N THR A 122 -7.72 2.07 28.09
CA THR A 122 -7.73 1.72 29.52
C THR A 122 -8.01 0.25 29.80
N ASP A 123 -8.61 -0.48 28.86
CA ASP A 123 -8.84 -1.92 28.96
C ASP A 123 -7.66 -2.78 28.49
N GLY A 124 -6.56 -2.15 28.08
CA GLY A 124 -5.31 -2.83 27.73
C GLY A 124 -5.20 -3.29 26.27
N ILE A 125 -6.19 -2.94 25.43
CA ILE A 125 -6.10 -3.14 23.98
C ILE A 125 -5.23 -2.03 23.38
N ALA A 126 -4.23 -2.42 22.59
CA ALA A 126 -3.37 -1.51 21.84
C ALA A 126 -3.64 -1.66 20.35
N CYS A 127 -3.81 -0.52 19.68
CA CYS A 127 -4.02 -0.43 18.25
C CYS A 127 -2.83 0.25 17.58
N VAL A 128 -2.41 -0.26 16.43
CA VAL A 128 -1.48 0.44 15.53
C VAL A 128 -2.23 1.60 14.89
N ILE A 129 -1.86 2.82 15.26
CA ILE A 129 -2.51 4.04 14.76
C ILE A 129 -1.72 4.66 13.60
N GLU A 130 -0.41 4.41 13.53
CA GLU A 130 0.43 4.85 12.43
C GLU A 130 1.70 4.01 12.33
N THR A 131 2.24 3.88 11.12
CA THR A 131 3.53 3.22 10.85
C THR A 131 4.28 4.00 9.79
N GLY A 132 5.61 3.88 9.80
CA GLY A 132 6.42 4.53 8.79
C GLY A 132 7.81 3.96 8.64
N ARG A 133 8.58 4.63 7.80
CA ARG A 133 9.99 4.36 7.52
C ARG A 133 10.79 5.64 7.76
N ASP A 134 12.08 5.57 7.45
CA ASP A 134 13.03 6.67 7.55
C ASP A 134 13.24 7.17 8.99
N TRP A 135 13.13 6.26 9.96
CA TRP A 135 13.49 6.55 11.34
C TRP A 135 14.99 6.89 11.44
N ALA A 136 15.29 8.10 11.92
CA ALA A 136 16.64 8.65 12.01
C ALA A 136 17.20 8.69 13.44
N GLY A 137 16.63 7.92 14.38
CA GLY A 137 16.96 7.97 15.80
C GLY A 137 16.29 9.14 16.52
N GLU A 138 16.92 9.66 17.58
CA GLU A 138 16.38 10.76 18.40
C GLU A 138 16.04 12.02 17.59
N THR A 139 16.76 12.29 16.48
CA THR A 139 16.45 13.38 15.55
C THR A 139 15.05 13.26 14.93
N GLY A 140 14.52 12.04 14.81
CA GLY A 140 13.16 11.79 14.32
C GLY A 140 12.07 12.25 15.29
N LEU A 141 12.36 12.27 16.61
CA LEU A 141 11.41 12.77 17.62
C LEU A 141 11.16 14.26 17.48
N ASP A 142 12.20 15.03 17.17
CA ASP A 142 12.10 16.47 16.96
C ASP A 142 11.24 16.79 15.72
N ALA A 143 11.31 15.94 14.69
CA ALA A 143 10.51 16.09 13.47
C ALA A 143 9.03 15.76 13.72
N LEU A 144 8.73 14.72 14.52
CA LEU A 144 7.36 14.36 14.90
C LEU A 144 6.72 15.39 15.85
N ALA A 145 7.50 16.05 16.70
CA ALA A 145 7.01 17.08 17.61
C ALA A 145 6.74 18.44 16.96
N ALA A 146 7.18 18.64 15.70
CA ALA A 146 7.05 19.89 14.96
C ALA A 146 5.84 19.92 14.00
N GLY A 147 5.14 18.79 13.82
CA GLY A 147 3.90 18.66 13.05
C GLY A 147 2.67 18.72 13.94
#